data_AF-A0A1D3RUF6-F1
#
_entry.id   AF-A0A1D3RUF6-F1
#
_cell.length_a   1.000
_cell.length_b   1.000
_cell.length_c   1.000
_cell.angle_alpha   90.00
_cell.angle_beta   90.00
_cell.angle_gamma   90.00
#
_symmetry.space_group_name_H-M   'P 1'
#
loop_
_entity.id
_entity.type
_entity.pdbx_description
1 polymer ?
#
loop_
_entity_poly.entity_id
_entity_poly.type
_entity_poly.pdbx_seq_one_letter_code
_entity_poly.pdbx_strand_id
1 'polypeptide(L)'
;MESDESYESASSNGSNISTKTPQYENSSEDCYYNFFNEIFNLSVISYYFWTFVCYIIGGIIFISGYINFSLRIQEEIVCAASSNVYVFSIFWILIGIIYLIKCIGYSLAVDIENNQMYPGSSPLFIYILGLLCKTIPTIIRIIHIFNLFQLYVITLDMMILPECNSFPARFILFIVHILWWAIVLFGIISRKRIFLPPHLYKPVTNEVGYFVHVNNYLHSFGL
;
A
#
# COMPACT_ATOMS: atom_id res chain seq x y z
N MET A 1 -15.11 -37.95 58.34
CA MET A 1 -14.49 -39.19 58.81
C MET A 1 -14.29 -40.01 57.54
N GLU A 2 -13.03 -40.09 57.12
CA GLU A 2 -12.54 -40.88 55.98
C GLU A 2 -12.82 -42.37 56.20
N SER A 3 -13.03 -43.11 55.10
CA SER A 3 -12.30 -44.34 54.78
C SER A 3 -12.80 -44.94 53.45
N ASP A 4 -11.96 -44.78 52.42
CA ASP A 4 -11.42 -45.82 51.49
C ASP A 4 -11.81 -47.28 51.84
N GLU A 5 -11.93 -48.27 50.94
CA GLU A 5 -11.32 -48.57 49.65
C GLU A 5 -11.96 -49.90 49.16
N SER A 6 -12.15 -50.14 47.86
CA SER A 6 -11.89 -51.47 47.29
C SER A 6 -11.84 -51.43 45.75
N TYR A 7 -10.65 -51.79 45.27
CA TYR A 7 -10.17 -51.90 43.91
C TYR A 7 -10.90 -52.94 43.05
N GLU A 8 -11.18 -52.59 41.79
CA GLU A 8 -11.03 -53.52 40.66
C GLU A 8 -10.33 -52.81 39.49
N SER A 9 -9.22 -53.40 39.06
CA SER A 9 -8.36 -52.94 37.98
C SER A 9 -8.55 -53.83 36.74
N ALA A 10 -8.84 -53.26 35.58
CA ALA A 10 -8.46 -53.83 34.28
C ALA A 10 -8.53 -52.80 33.13
N SER A 11 -7.33 -52.40 32.70
CA SER A 11 -6.89 -52.18 31.31
C SER A 11 -7.59 -51.16 30.40
N SER A 12 -6.85 -50.07 30.14
CA SER A 12 -6.47 -49.56 28.81
C SER A 12 -7.55 -49.37 27.73
N ASN A 13 -7.95 -48.12 27.52
CA ASN A 13 -7.54 -47.40 26.31
C ASN A 13 -7.82 -45.91 26.52
N GLY A 14 -6.79 -45.19 26.94
CA GLY A 14 -6.77 -43.74 26.89
C GLY A 14 -6.79 -43.31 25.43
N SER A 15 -7.96 -42.95 24.92
CA SER A 15 -8.07 -42.05 23.78
C SER A 15 -7.60 -40.67 24.26
N ASN A 16 -6.28 -40.49 24.29
CA ASN A 16 -5.67 -39.18 24.21
C ASN A 16 -6.14 -38.57 22.89
N ILE A 17 -7.29 -37.90 22.93
CA ILE A 17 -7.64 -36.89 21.94
C ILE A 17 -6.61 -35.79 22.18
N SER A 18 -5.45 -35.99 21.57
CA SER A 18 -4.49 -34.94 21.31
C SER A 18 -5.24 -33.92 20.48
N THR A 19 -5.78 -32.91 21.15
CA THR A 19 -6.02 -31.60 20.59
C THR A 19 -4.67 -31.15 20.05
N LYS A 20 -4.38 -31.56 18.80
CA LYS A 20 -3.33 -30.94 18.00
C LYS A 20 -3.71 -29.48 17.93
N THR A 21 -3.02 -28.66 18.71
CA THR A 21 -2.85 -27.25 18.41
C THR A 21 -2.49 -27.16 16.93
N PRO A 22 -3.20 -26.37 16.11
CA PRO A 22 -2.75 -26.15 14.74
C PRO A 22 -1.39 -25.49 14.85
N GLN A 23 -0.34 -26.26 14.56
CA GLN A 23 0.95 -25.72 14.21
C GLN A 23 0.71 -24.93 12.93
N TYR A 24 0.51 -23.62 13.09
CA TYR A 24 0.70 -22.68 12.00
C TYR A 24 2.18 -22.74 11.64
N GLU A 25 2.52 -23.62 10.69
CA GLU A 25 3.69 -23.42 9.85
C GLU A 25 3.49 -22.07 9.16
N ASN A 26 4.10 -21.02 9.72
CA ASN A 26 4.34 -19.78 9.00
C ASN A 26 5.31 -20.09 7.86
N SER A 27 4.81 -20.70 6.79
CA SER A 27 5.55 -20.79 5.55
C SER A 27 5.40 -19.42 4.87
N SER A 28 6.50 -18.68 4.79
CA SER A 28 6.58 -17.48 3.97
C SER A 28 6.16 -17.78 2.52
N GLU A 29 6.33 -19.04 2.08
CA GLU A 29 5.93 -19.57 0.78
C GLU A 29 4.41 -19.50 0.54
N ASP A 30 3.55 -19.80 1.52
CA ASP A 30 2.09 -19.68 1.37
C ASP A 30 1.64 -18.21 1.23
N CYS A 31 2.32 -17.28 1.92
CA CYS A 31 2.03 -15.85 1.79
C CYS A 31 2.40 -15.33 0.38
N TYR A 32 3.51 -15.78 -0.20
CA TYR A 32 3.90 -15.41 -1.56
C TYR A 32 2.97 -16.05 -2.60
N TYR A 33 2.57 -17.32 -2.42
CA TYR A 33 1.70 -18.01 -3.36
C TYR A 33 0.31 -17.37 -3.42
N ASN A 34 -0.27 -17.04 -2.26
CA ASN A 34 -1.53 -16.28 -2.20
C ASN A 34 -1.35 -14.89 -2.82
N PHE A 35 -0.27 -14.17 -2.53
CA PHE A 35 0.00 -12.86 -3.14
C PHE A 35 0.06 -12.90 -4.68
N PHE A 36 0.77 -13.86 -5.27
CA PHE A 36 0.86 -13.99 -6.73
C PHE A 36 -0.48 -14.38 -7.37
N ASN A 37 -1.25 -15.26 -6.73
CA ASN A 37 -2.58 -15.64 -7.24
C ASN A 37 -3.58 -14.47 -7.11
N GLU A 38 -3.44 -13.66 -6.06
CA GLU A 38 -4.29 -12.49 -5.78
C GLU A 38 -3.97 -11.27 -6.67
N ILE A 39 -2.74 -11.15 -7.19
CA ILE A 39 -2.34 -10.08 -8.14
C ILE A 39 -3.12 -10.15 -9.45
N PHE A 40 -3.39 -11.36 -9.94
CA PHE A 40 -4.12 -11.57 -11.20
C PHE A 40 -5.65 -11.58 -11.01
N ASN A 41 -6.13 -11.74 -9.78
CA ASN A 41 -7.54 -11.60 -9.43
C ASN A 41 -7.90 -10.12 -9.16
N LEU A 42 -9.16 -9.74 -9.36
CA LEU A 42 -9.71 -8.38 -9.12
C LEU A 42 -9.86 -8.10 -7.60
N SER A 43 -8.75 -8.11 -6.87
CA SER A 43 -8.66 -7.93 -5.41
C SER A 43 -8.18 -6.52 -5.03
N VAL A 44 -8.28 -6.19 -3.73
CA VAL A 44 -7.74 -4.94 -3.14
C VAL A 44 -6.21 -4.86 -3.30
N ILE A 45 -5.54 -6.00 -3.14
CA ILE A 45 -4.08 -6.14 -3.28
C ILE A 45 -3.68 -5.87 -4.73
N SER A 46 -4.37 -6.50 -5.69
CA SER A 46 -4.16 -6.27 -7.13
C SER A 46 -4.30 -4.80 -7.49
N TYR A 47 -5.33 -4.11 -6.99
CA TYR A 47 -5.49 -2.67 -7.22
C TYR A 47 -4.28 -1.85 -6.74
N TYR A 48 -3.82 -2.07 -5.50
CA TYR A 48 -2.67 -1.34 -4.97
C TYR A 48 -1.38 -1.67 -5.72
N PHE A 49 -1.20 -2.93 -6.11
CA PHE A 49 -0.06 -3.39 -6.90
C PHE A 49 0.00 -2.75 -8.30
N TRP A 50 -1.08 -2.85 -9.09
CA TRP A 50 -1.11 -2.26 -10.43
C TRP A 50 -1.00 -0.74 -10.40
N THR A 51 -1.64 -0.10 -9.42
CA THR A 51 -1.51 1.36 -9.23
C THR A 51 -0.06 1.73 -8.92
N PHE A 52 0.62 1.00 -8.04
CA PHE A 52 2.05 1.17 -7.77
C PHE A 52 2.90 1.05 -9.04
N VAL A 53 2.69 -0.01 -9.83
CA VAL A 53 3.42 -0.25 -11.07
C VAL A 53 3.25 0.91 -12.05
N CYS A 54 2.02 1.40 -12.24
CA CYS A 54 1.75 2.55 -13.10
C CYS A 54 2.49 3.82 -12.65
N TYR A 55 2.51 4.11 -11.35
CA TYR A 55 3.19 5.30 -10.81
C TYR A 55 4.71 5.22 -10.97
N ILE A 56 5.33 4.08 -10.65
CA ILE A 56 6.79 3.91 -10.76
C ILE A 56 7.23 3.92 -12.22
N ILE A 57 6.60 3.10 -13.06
CA ILE A 57 6.95 3.01 -14.49
C ILE A 57 6.74 4.37 -15.16
N GLY A 58 5.61 5.04 -14.89
CA GLY A 58 5.32 6.36 -15.44
C GLY A 58 6.35 7.42 -15.02
N GLY A 59 6.73 7.45 -13.74
CA GLY A 59 7.75 8.37 -13.24
C GLY A 59 9.13 8.13 -13.87
N ILE A 60 9.56 6.87 -13.98
CA ILE A 60 10.84 6.51 -14.61
C ILE A 60 10.84 6.84 -16.10
N ILE A 61 9.80 6.43 -16.84
CA ILE A 61 9.67 6.72 -18.27
C ILE A 61 9.71 8.24 -18.51
N PHE A 62 9.06 9.03 -17.66
CA PHE A 62 9.01 10.46 -17.84
C PHE A 62 10.36 11.13 -17.57
N ILE A 63 11.05 10.81 -16.46
CA ILE A 63 12.40 11.33 -16.16
C ILE A 63 13.38 10.89 -17.24
N SER A 64 13.48 9.59 -17.50
CA SER A 64 14.45 9.04 -18.45
C SER A 64 14.18 9.55 -19.85
N GLY A 65 12.91 9.64 -20.26
CA GLY A 65 12.51 10.23 -21.52
C GLY A 65 12.92 11.70 -21.62
N TYR A 66 12.65 12.49 -20.57
CA TYR A 66 13.01 13.89 -20.55
C TYR A 66 14.53 14.13 -20.62
N ILE A 67 15.32 13.38 -19.86
CA ILE A 67 16.79 13.52 -19.82
C ILE A 67 17.43 13.16 -21.17
N ASN A 68 16.90 12.15 -21.86
CA ASN A 68 17.48 11.66 -23.12
C ASN A 68 17.03 12.43 -24.36
N PHE A 69 15.82 13.00 -24.37
CA PHE A 69 15.24 13.64 -25.56
C PHE A 69 15.09 15.16 -25.46
N SER A 70 15.49 15.77 -24.35
CA SER A 70 15.54 17.23 -24.21
C SER A 70 16.74 17.83 -24.94
N LEU A 71 16.53 19.01 -25.52
CA LEU A 71 17.60 19.79 -26.13
C LEU A 71 18.58 20.27 -25.05
N ARG A 72 19.88 20.08 -25.29
CA ARG A 72 20.95 20.56 -24.41
C ARG A 72 21.78 21.62 -25.11
N ILE A 73 22.06 22.71 -24.41
CA ILE A 73 23.03 23.73 -24.82
C ILE A 73 24.08 23.79 -23.71
N GLN A 74 25.36 23.59 -24.05
CA GLN A 74 26.46 23.56 -23.07
C GLN A 74 26.21 22.57 -21.91
N GLU A 75 25.75 21.36 -22.25
CA GLU A 75 25.39 20.27 -21.31
C GLU A 75 24.17 20.52 -20.40
N GLU A 76 23.62 21.74 -20.37
CA GLU A 76 22.42 22.07 -19.60
C GLU A 76 21.14 21.90 -20.41
N ILE A 77 20.08 21.43 -19.74
CA ILE A 77 18.74 21.32 -20.32
C ILE A 77 18.09 22.70 -20.29
N VAL A 78 17.84 23.28 -21.46
CA VAL A 78 17.36 24.67 -21.59
C VAL A 78 15.86 24.81 -21.32
N CYS A 79 15.12 23.72 -21.47
CA CYS A 79 13.67 23.74 -21.38
C CYS A 79 13.16 24.18 -19.99
N ALA A 80 12.33 25.23 -19.97
CA ALA A 80 11.73 25.80 -18.77
C ALA A 80 10.84 24.82 -17.98
N ALA A 81 10.36 23.75 -18.64
CA ALA A 81 9.56 22.71 -18.01
C ALA A 81 10.38 21.77 -17.08
N SER A 82 11.71 21.88 -17.05
CA SER A 82 12.61 20.99 -16.30
C SER A 82 12.21 20.81 -14.84
N SER A 83 12.02 21.91 -14.11
CA SER A 83 11.62 21.87 -12.70
C SER A 83 10.30 21.12 -12.50
N ASN A 84 9.29 21.41 -13.32
CA ASN A 84 7.99 20.76 -13.25
C ASN A 84 8.07 19.27 -13.54
N VAL A 85 8.89 18.86 -14.52
CA VAL A 85 9.10 17.44 -14.86
C VAL A 85 9.71 16.68 -13.69
N TYR A 86 10.74 17.23 -13.04
CA TYR A 86 11.37 16.58 -11.89
C TYR A 86 10.41 16.48 -10.69
N VAL A 87 9.72 17.57 -10.35
CA VAL A 87 8.76 17.57 -9.23
C VAL A 87 7.63 16.57 -9.46
N PHE A 88 7.04 16.59 -10.66
CA PHE A 88 5.99 15.63 -11.04
C PHE A 88 6.45 14.19 -10.87
N SER A 89 7.65 13.89 -11.37
CA SER A 89 8.17 12.53 -11.36
C SER A 89 8.54 12.04 -9.96
N ILE A 90 9.10 12.92 -9.11
CA ILE A 90 9.35 12.62 -7.70
C ILE A 90 8.03 12.31 -6.99
N PHE A 91 6.98 13.10 -7.21
CA PHE A 91 5.67 12.83 -6.62
C PHE A 91 5.09 11.50 -7.08
N TRP A 92 5.20 11.16 -8.36
CA TRP A 92 4.76 9.85 -8.86
C TRP A 92 5.52 8.70 -8.19
N ILE A 93 6.84 8.80 -8.08
CA ILE A 93 7.65 7.76 -7.42
C ILE A 93 7.28 7.63 -5.94
N LEU A 94 7.15 8.74 -5.22
CA LEU A 94 6.75 8.74 -3.81
C LEU A 94 5.35 8.13 -3.60
N ILE A 95 4.37 8.49 -4.44
CA ILE A 95 3.04 7.90 -4.40
C ILE A 95 3.12 6.39 -4.67
N GLY A 96 3.91 5.96 -5.64
CA GLY A 96 4.17 4.55 -5.92
C GLY A 96 4.65 3.81 -4.68
N ILE A 97 5.71 4.29 -4.02
CA ILE A 97 6.25 3.68 -2.79
C ILE A 97 5.18 3.56 -1.71
N ILE A 98 4.34 4.59 -1.52
CA ILE A 98 3.24 4.53 -0.55
C ILE A 98 2.23 3.43 -0.90
N TYR A 99 1.91 3.26 -2.18
CA TYR A 99 1.03 2.17 -2.63
C TYR A 99 1.66 0.78 -2.44
N LEU A 100 2.98 0.65 -2.62
CA LEU A 100 3.70 -0.60 -2.33
C LEU A 100 3.64 -0.95 -0.84
N ILE A 101 3.91 0.02 0.04
CA ILE A 101 3.82 -0.16 1.50
C ILE A 101 2.40 -0.57 1.89
N LYS A 102 1.38 0.04 1.29
CA LYS A 102 -0.02 -0.37 1.52
C LYS A 102 -0.29 -1.78 1.04
N CYS A 103 0.20 -2.14 -0.15
CA CYS A 103 0.02 -3.47 -0.71
C CYS A 103 0.57 -4.56 0.23
N ILE A 104 1.82 -4.39 0.68
CA ILE A 104 2.46 -5.29 1.66
C ILE A 104 1.75 -5.25 3.01
N GLY A 105 1.34 -4.06 3.46
CA GLY A 105 0.61 -3.88 4.71
C GLY A 105 -0.71 -4.65 4.73
N TYR A 106 -1.45 -4.60 3.62
CA TYR A 106 -2.70 -5.33 3.46
C TYR A 106 -2.48 -6.84 3.38
N SER A 107 -1.48 -7.31 2.63
CA SER A 107 -1.21 -8.75 2.51
C SER A 107 -0.79 -9.39 3.83
N LEU A 108 -0.15 -8.63 4.73
CA LEU A 108 0.28 -9.14 6.04
C LEU A 108 -0.79 -9.01 7.12
N ALA A 109 -1.68 -8.01 7.04
CA ALA A 109 -2.64 -7.72 8.11
C ALA A 109 -4.00 -8.39 7.93
N VAL A 110 -4.43 -8.63 6.69
CA VAL A 110 -5.81 -9.00 6.37
C VAL A 110 -5.84 -10.37 5.72
N ASP A 111 -6.56 -11.30 6.36
CA ASP A 111 -6.99 -12.54 5.73
C ASP A 111 -8.22 -12.24 4.85
N ILE A 112 -8.03 -12.35 3.53
CA ILE A 112 -9.02 -12.01 2.51
C ILE A 112 -10.18 -13.01 2.52
N GLU A 113 -9.92 -14.27 2.86
CA GLU A 113 -10.91 -15.34 2.81
C GLU A 113 -11.95 -15.19 3.92
N ASN A 114 -11.50 -14.76 5.12
CA ASN A 114 -12.37 -14.59 6.29
C ASN A 114 -12.73 -13.12 6.59
N ASN A 115 -12.19 -12.13 5.87
CA ASN A 115 -12.30 -10.70 6.18
C ASN A 115 -11.90 -10.37 7.64
N GLN A 116 -10.98 -11.15 8.22
CA GLN A 116 -10.50 -11.00 9.58
C GLN A 116 -9.03 -10.55 9.60
N MET A 117 -8.64 -9.83 10.65
CA MET A 117 -7.23 -9.48 10.86
C MET A 117 -6.48 -10.69 11.40
N TYR A 118 -5.25 -10.91 10.93
CA TYR A 118 -4.41 -11.98 11.46
C TYR A 118 -4.13 -11.75 12.95
N PRO A 119 -4.41 -12.74 13.83
CA PRO A 119 -4.31 -12.59 15.28
C PRO A 119 -2.87 -12.41 15.81
N GLY A 120 -1.86 -12.64 14.96
CA GLY A 120 -0.43 -12.44 15.30
C GLY A 120 0.14 -11.07 14.89
N SER A 121 -0.65 -10.19 14.28
CA SER A 121 -0.17 -8.89 13.83
C SER A 121 0.03 -7.92 15.00
N SER A 122 1.14 -7.16 15.00
CA SER A 122 1.45 -6.29 16.13
C SER A 122 0.44 -5.12 16.21
N PRO A 123 0.00 -4.70 17.42
CA PRO A 123 -0.96 -3.61 17.59
C PRO A 123 -0.47 -2.29 16.97
N LEU A 124 0.85 -2.04 17.00
CA LEU A 124 1.48 -0.88 16.37
C LEU A 124 1.38 -0.93 14.84
N PHE A 125 1.54 -2.11 14.24
CA PHE A 125 1.40 -2.29 12.79
C PHE A 125 -0.03 -2.04 12.33
N ILE A 126 -1.03 -2.56 13.05
CA ILE A 126 -2.45 -2.29 12.78
C ILE A 126 -2.76 -0.79 12.93
N TYR A 127 -2.21 -0.14 13.96
CA TYR A 127 -2.38 1.31 14.17
C TYR A 127 -1.80 2.14 13.03
N ILE A 128 -0.57 1.85 12.61
CA ILE A 128 0.07 2.52 11.47
C ILE A 128 -0.76 2.28 10.20
N LEU A 129 -1.14 1.02 9.92
CA LEU A 129 -1.95 0.68 8.75
C LEU A 129 -3.29 1.43 8.74
N GLY A 130 -3.95 1.57 9.89
CA GLY A 130 -5.17 2.36 10.05
C GLY A 130 -4.98 3.84 9.71
N LEU A 131 -3.90 4.46 10.18
CA LEU A 131 -3.56 5.85 9.87
C LEU A 131 -3.20 6.03 8.38
N LEU A 132 -2.44 5.09 7.81
CA LEU A 132 -2.13 5.04 6.37
C LEU A 132 -3.39 4.81 5.51
N CYS A 133 -4.41 4.13 6.03
CA CYS A 133 -5.66 3.91 5.30
C CYS A 133 -6.64 5.09 5.42
N LYS A 134 -6.55 5.89 6.48
CA LYS A 134 -7.47 7.02 6.71
C LYS A 134 -6.96 8.34 6.12
N THR A 135 -5.71 8.71 6.39
CA THR A 135 -5.19 10.05 6.09
C THR A 135 -4.54 10.12 4.72
N ILE A 136 -3.76 9.10 4.37
CA ILE A 136 -2.98 9.10 3.14
C ILE A 136 -3.82 9.09 1.85
N PRO A 137 -4.97 8.40 1.73
CA PRO A 137 -5.73 8.45 0.49
C PRO A 137 -6.16 9.88 0.10
N THR A 138 -6.46 10.72 1.09
CA THR A 138 -6.80 12.12 0.85
C THR A 138 -5.57 12.90 0.36
N ILE A 139 -4.42 12.72 1.00
CA ILE A 139 -3.16 13.37 0.58
C ILE A 139 -2.77 12.94 -0.84
N ILE A 140 -2.83 11.63 -1.14
CA ILE A 140 -2.55 11.10 -2.48
C ILE A 140 -3.47 11.72 -3.53
N ARG A 141 -4.77 11.86 -3.24
CA ARG A 141 -5.71 12.51 -4.18
C ARG A 141 -5.34 13.97 -4.45
N ILE A 142 -4.97 14.72 -3.41
CA ILE A 142 -4.55 16.12 -3.57
C ILE A 142 -3.29 16.20 -4.44
N ILE A 143 -2.27 15.38 -4.15
CA ILE A 143 -1.03 15.36 -4.95
C ILE A 143 -1.32 14.91 -6.39
N HIS A 144 -2.19 13.93 -6.60
CA HIS A 144 -2.54 13.46 -7.93
C HIS A 144 -3.27 14.53 -8.77
N ILE A 145 -4.13 15.33 -8.15
CA ILE A 145 -4.78 16.49 -8.79
C ILE A 145 -3.74 17.59 -9.05
N PHE A 146 -2.84 17.85 -8.11
CA PHE A 146 -1.74 18.80 -8.32
C PHE A 146 -0.86 18.40 -9.51
N ASN A 147 -0.53 17.12 -9.63
CA ASN A 147 0.22 16.56 -10.75
C ASN A 147 -0.52 16.72 -12.08
N LEU A 148 -1.86 16.72 -12.10
CA LEU A 148 -2.62 17.02 -13.32
C LEU A 148 -2.36 18.45 -13.80
N PHE A 149 -2.37 19.43 -12.90
CA PHE A 149 -2.05 20.81 -13.25
C PHE A 149 -0.62 20.94 -13.76
N GLN A 150 0.35 20.28 -13.09
CA GLN A 150 1.73 20.23 -13.58
C GLN A 150 1.84 19.61 -14.96
N LEU A 151 1.13 18.52 -15.21
CA LEU A 151 1.12 17.83 -16.49
C LEU A 151 0.60 18.75 -17.61
N TYR A 152 -0.46 19.53 -17.36
CA TYR A 152 -0.94 20.52 -18.31
C TYR A 152 0.05 21.66 -18.55
N VAL A 153 0.69 22.19 -17.52
CA VAL A 153 1.72 23.23 -17.67
C VAL A 153 2.88 22.70 -18.53
N ILE A 154 3.39 21.50 -18.23
CA ILE A 154 4.46 20.87 -19.02
C ILE A 154 4.01 20.65 -20.47
N THR A 155 2.76 20.27 -20.68
CA THR A 155 2.19 20.10 -22.04
C THR A 155 2.20 21.41 -22.81
N LEU A 156 1.77 22.51 -22.19
CA LEU A 156 1.80 23.83 -22.80
C LEU A 156 3.25 24.25 -23.12
N ASP A 157 4.18 24.07 -22.19
CA ASP A 157 5.58 24.39 -22.39
C ASP A 157 6.18 23.60 -23.58
N MET A 158 5.91 22.30 -23.67
CA MET A 158 6.37 21.41 -24.75
C MET A 158 5.69 21.69 -26.12
N MET A 159 4.50 22.27 -26.11
CA MET A 159 3.77 22.61 -27.33
C MET A 159 4.17 24.00 -27.87
N ILE A 160 4.36 24.97 -26.99
CA ILE A 160 4.57 26.38 -27.34
C ILE A 160 6.05 26.70 -27.50
N LEU A 161 6.91 26.25 -26.58
CA LEU A 161 8.33 26.61 -26.63
C LEU A 161 9.06 25.74 -27.66
N PRO A 162 9.74 26.34 -28.65
CA PRO A 162 10.45 25.60 -29.68
C PRO A 162 11.62 24.78 -29.11
N GLU A 163 12.22 25.23 -28.01
CA GLU A 163 13.34 24.58 -27.33
C GLU A 163 12.94 23.27 -26.64
N CYS A 164 11.68 23.16 -26.24
CA CYS A 164 11.09 21.97 -25.63
C CYS A 164 10.39 21.06 -26.66
N ASN A 165 10.18 21.55 -27.89
CA ASN A 165 9.40 20.89 -28.93
C ASN A 165 10.23 19.80 -29.64
N SER A 166 10.48 18.69 -28.96
CA SER A 166 10.99 17.48 -29.60
C SER A 166 9.87 16.43 -29.76
N PHE A 167 9.80 15.80 -30.94
CA PHE A 167 8.80 14.76 -31.21
C PHE A 167 8.85 13.60 -30.20
N PRO A 168 10.03 13.05 -29.84
CA PRO A 168 10.10 11.98 -28.85
C PRO A 168 9.60 12.40 -27.45
N ALA A 169 9.90 13.62 -27.00
CA ALA A 169 9.42 14.12 -25.72
C ALA A 169 7.88 14.25 -25.69
N ARG A 170 7.28 14.71 -26.80
CA ARG A 170 5.82 14.76 -26.95
C ARG A 170 5.17 13.39 -26.91
N PHE A 171 5.79 12.40 -27.53
CA PHE A 171 5.29 11.02 -27.50
C PHE A 171 5.34 10.43 -26.08
N ILE A 172 6.42 10.67 -25.34
CA ILE A 172 6.53 10.27 -23.94
C ILE A 172 5.47 10.96 -23.08
N LEU A 173 5.28 12.27 -23.28
CA LEU A 173 4.25 13.03 -22.57
C LEU A 173 2.84 12.49 -22.86
N PHE A 174 2.57 12.03 -24.08
CA PHE A 174 1.31 11.37 -24.43
C PHE A 174 1.15 10.03 -23.67
N ILE A 175 2.19 9.21 -23.58
CA ILE A 175 2.18 7.98 -22.77
C ILE A 175 1.87 8.30 -21.30
N VAL A 176 2.48 9.34 -20.74
CA VAL A 176 2.25 9.76 -19.35
C VAL A 176 0.79 10.20 -19.13
N HIS A 177 0.16 10.87 -20.10
CA HIS A 177 -1.27 11.19 -20.03
C HIS A 177 -2.15 9.94 -19.99
N ILE A 178 -1.84 8.94 -20.83
CA ILE A 178 -2.56 7.65 -20.82
C ILE A 178 -2.42 6.99 -19.46
N LEU A 179 -1.20 6.93 -18.90
CA LEU A 179 -0.95 6.34 -17.58
C LEU A 179 -1.70 7.08 -16.47
N TRP A 180 -1.73 8.42 -16.52
CA TRP A 180 -2.49 9.22 -15.54
C TRP A 180 -3.97 8.87 -15.57
N TRP A 181 -4.58 8.80 -16.76
CA TRP A 181 -5.98 8.40 -16.92
C TRP A 181 -6.24 6.96 -16.50
N ALA A 182 -5.32 6.03 -16.79
CA ALA A 182 -5.43 4.65 -16.34
C ALA A 182 -5.51 4.57 -14.80
N ILE A 183 -4.71 5.35 -14.09
CA ILE A 183 -4.75 5.44 -12.62
C ILE A 183 -6.11 5.97 -12.12
N VAL A 184 -6.67 6.99 -12.77
CA VAL A 184 -8.00 7.50 -12.44
C VAL A 184 -9.07 6.44 -12.63
N LEU A 185 -9.04 5.71 -13.75
CA LEU A 185 -9.97 4.61 -14.02
C LEU A 185 -9.85 3.50 -12.98
N PHE A 186 -8.63 3.10 -12.62
CA PHE A 186 -8.42 2.14 -11.53
C PHE A 186 -8.99 2.64 -10.20
N GLY A 187 -8.82 3.93 -9.88
CA GLY A 187 -9.40 4.55 -8.70
C GLY A 187 -10.94 4.51 -8.67
N ILE A 188 -11.60 4.72 -9.81
CA ILE A 188 -13.06 4.63 -9.94
C ILE A 188 -13.55 3.19 -9.75
N ILE A 189 -12.88 2.23 -10.40
CA ILE A 189 -13.20 0.80 -10.29
C ILE A 189 -13.06 0.33 -8.84
N SER A 190 -11.96 0.71 -8.19
CA SER A 190 -11.66 0.44 -6.79
C SER A 190 -12.77 0.95 -5.85
N ARG A 191 -13.23 2.19 -6.03
CA ARG A 191 -14.28 2.77 -5.17
C ARG A 191 -15.60 1.98 -5.18
N LYS A 192 -15.89 1.26 -6.26
CA LYS A 192 -17.11 0.43 -6.38
C LYS A 192 -16.96 -0.97 -5.79
N ARG A 193 -15.74 -1.44 -5.54
CA ARG A 193 -15.45 -2.85 -5.19
C ARG A 193 -14.77 -3.03 -3.84
N ILE A 194 -14.12 -2.00 -3.29
CA ILE A 194 -13.39 -2.10 -2.03
C ILE A 194 -14.30 -1.70 -0.87
N PHE A 195 -14.92 -2.68 -0.23
CA PHE A 195 -15.41 -2.54 1.14
C PHE A 195 -14.20 -2.70 2.07
N LEU A 196 -13.66 -1.59 2.56
CA LEU A 196 -12.69 -1.67 3.66
C LEU A 196 -13.42 -2.29 4.86
N PRO A 197 -12.84 -3.30 5.52
CA PRO A 197 -13.49 -3.92 6.65
C PRO A 197 -13.81 -2.88 7.74
N PRO A 198 -15.02 -2.90 8.34
CA PRO A 198 -15.47 -1.87 9.28
C PRO A 198 -14.60 -1.77 10.54
N HIS A 199 -13.81 -2.81 10.86
CA HIS A 199 -12.88 -2.80 11.99
C HIS A 199 -11.69 -1.85 11.81
N LEU A 200 -11.32 -1.48 10.57
CA LEU A 200 -10.34 -0.41 10.30
C LEU A 200 -10.92 1.01 10.50
N TYR A 201 -12.25 1.15 10.52
CA TYR A 201 -12.95 2.42 10.70
C TYR A 201 -13.45 2.66 12.13
N LYS A 202 -13.48 1.63 12.98
CA LYS A 202 -13.79 1.85 14.39
C LYS A 202 -12.74 2.81 14.95
N PRO A 203 -13.11 4.03 15.41
CA PRO A 203 -12.20 4.75 16.28
C PRO A 203 -11.87 3.79 17.42
N VAL A 204 -10.59 3.66 17.75
CA VAL A 204 -10.19 3.00 18.98
C VAL A 204 -10.89 3.80 20.07
N THR A 205 -12.04 3.32 20.54
CA THR A 205 -12.62 3.78 21.79
C THR A 205 -11.50 3.58 22.80
N ASN A 206 -11.20 4.63 23.56
CA ASN A 206 -10.07 4.77 24.49
C ASN A 206 -9.96 3.68 25.58
N GLU A 207 -10.68 2.58 25.46
CA GLU A 207 -10.83 1.56 26.49
C GLU A 207 -9.71 0.51 26.46
N VAL A 208 -8.92 0.40 25.37
CA VAL A 208 -7.86 -0.64 25.26
C VAL A 208 -6.60 -0.18 24.50
N GLY A 209 -6.36 1.12 24.40
CA GLY A 209 -5.28 1.67 23.56
C GLY A 209 -3.88 1.53 24.17
N TYR A 210 -2.87 1.35 23.30
CA TYR A 210 -1.43 1.44 23.60
C TYR A 210 -1.06 2.67 24.46
N PHE A 211 -1.81 3.78 24.33
CA PHE A 211 -1.67 4.96 25.17
C PHE A 211 -1.99 4.71 26.65
N VAL A 212 -2.98 3.87 26.99
CA VAL A 212 -3.22 3.43 28.38
C VAL A 212 -2.08 2.56 28.86
N HIS A 213 -1.51 1.73 27.99
CA HIS A 213 -0.36 0.90 28.33
C HIS A 213 0.89 1.75 28.60
N VAL A 214 1.16 2.75 27.76
CA VAL A 214 2.26 3.71 27.92
C VAL A 214 2.00 4.63 29.12
N ASN A 215 0.77 5.08 29.35
CA ASN A 215 0.40 5.88 30.51
C ASN A 215 0.52 5.08 31.81
N ASN A 216 0.15 3.80 31.82
CA ASN A 216 0.37 2.91 32.97
C ASN A 216 1.87 2.63 33.19
N TYR A 217 2.66 2.50 32.13
CA TYR A 217 4.12 2.43 32.25
C TYR A 217 4.71 3.74 32.82
N LEU A 218 4.29 4.90 32.32
CA LEU A 218 4.73 6.20 32.82
C LEU A 218 4.32 6.45 34.27
N HIS A 219 3.10 6.07 34.64
CA HIS A 219 2.59 6.16 36.01
C HIS A 219 3.33 5.18 36.95
N SER A 220 3.83 4.05 36.44
CA SER A 220 4.71 3.14 37.19
C SER A 220 6.13 3.69 37.41
N PHE A 221 6.53 4.73 36.67
CA PHE A 221 7.77 5.49 36.89
C PHE A 221 7.60 6.71 37.83
N GLY A 222 6.41 6.92 38.38
CA GLY A 222 6.19 7.88 39.47
C GLY A 222 6.06 9.36 39.05
N LEU A 223 5.40 9.64 37.92
CA LEU A 223 4.88 10.97 37.56
C LEU A 223 3.36 11.02 37.78
#